data_AF-A0A2J4ZJG3-F1
#
_entry.id   AF-A0A2J4ZJG3-F1
#
_cell.length_a   1.000
_cell.length_b   1.000
_cell.length_c   1.000
_cell.angle_alpha   90.00
_cell.angle_beta   90.00
_cell.angle_gamma   90.00
#
_symmetry.space_group_name_H-M   'P 1'
#
loop_
_entity.id
_entity.type
_entity.pdbx_description
1 polymer ?
#
loop_
_entity_poly.entity_id
_entity_poly.type
_entity_poly.pdbx_seq_one_letter_code
_entity_poly.pdbx_strand_id
1 'polypeptide(L)'
;MNKFVEMSTFVSVVESLSFVGAAAKLGTSKSVVSQRVKMLEKRLGASLLERGPRLSLTEAGLLFYQECVRLLDEVTLAEEAVAPSRSELRGGLRIATSHTFMTTHLSTILAGFIRDHPGLSLDIATEDRQINMHQPDFDIA
;
A
#
# COMPACT_ATOMS: atom_id res chain seq x y z
N MET A 1 0.22 -15.57 -17.67
CA MET A 1 0.44 -14.15 -17.35
C MET A 1 0.52 -14.02 -15.83
N ASN A 2 1.51 -13.31 -15.28
CA ASN A 2 1.74 -13.26 -13.84
C ASN A 2 0.96 -12.08 -13.22
N LYS A 3 -0.13 -12.38 -12.49
CA LYS A 3 -1.03 -11.38 -11.88
C LYS A 3 -0.31 -10.49 -10.87
N PHE A 4 0.63 -11.03 -10.09
CA PHE A 4 1.39 -10.26 -9.11
C PHE A 4 2.21 -9.15 -9.77
N VAL A 5 2.88 -9.48 -10.88
CA VAL A 5 3.64 -8.50 -11.68
C VAL A 5 2.73 -7.44 -12.28
N GLU A 6 1.51 -7.78 -12.67
CA GLU A 6 0.53 -6.79 -13.18
C GLU A 6 0.08 -5.83 -12.09
N MET A 7 -0.28 -6.34 -10.91
CA MET A 7 -0.70 -5.53 -9.76
C MET A 7 0.42 -4.59 -9.32
N SER A 8 1.63 -5.11 -9.11
CA SER A 8 2.79 -4.28 -8.70
C SER A 8 3.19 -3.26 -9.76
N THR A 9 3.08 -3.62 -11.06
CA THR A 9 3.31 -2.67 -12.15
C THR A 9 2.27 -1.55 -12.15
N PHE A 10 0.99 -1.87 -11.98
CA PHE A 10 -0.09 -0.88 -11.93
C PHE A 10 0.04 0.05 -10.72
N VAL A 11 0.21 -0.50 -9.51
CA VAL A 11 0.42 0.28 -8.28
C VAL A 11 1.61 1.24 -8.44
N SER A 12 2.74 0.76 -8.97
CA SER A 12 3.91 1.61 -9.20
C SER A 12 3.65 2.77 -10.16
N VAL A 13 2.81 2.56 -11.19
CA VAL A 13 2.40 3.61 -12.14
C VAL A 13 1.53 4.67 -11.48
N VAL A 14 0.59 4.24 -10.64
CA VAL A 14 -0.32 5.12 -9.89
C VAL A 14 0.46 5.96 -8.90
N GLU A 15 1.29 5.35 -8.05
CA GLU A 15 2.10 6.04 -7.05
C GLU A 15 3.08 7.04 -7.67
N SER A 16 3.66 6.69 -8.83
CA SER A 16 4.62 7.56 -9.52
C SER A 16 3.94 8.63 -10.38
N LEU A 17 2.62 8.53 -10.61
CA LEU A 17 1.86 9.29 -11.62
C LEU A 17 2.55 9.33 -13.00
N SER A 18 3.37 8.31 -13.30
CA SER A 18 4.32 8.33 -14.42
C SER A 18 4.75 6.93 -14.80
N PHE A 19 4.62 6.59 -16.08
CA PHE A 19 5.18 5.36 -16.63
C PHE A 19 6.72 5.32 -16.59
N VAL A 20 7.37 6.49 -16.63
CA VAL A 20 8.84 6.58 -16.55
C VAL A 20 9.29 6.38 -15.11
N GLY A 21 8.61 7.01 -14.14
CA GLY A 21 8.89 6.83 -12.72
C GLY A 21 8.69 5.39 -12.27
N ALA A 22 7.59 4.76 -12.69
CA ALA A 22 7.33 3.35 -12.41
C ALA A 22 8.37 2.43 -13.06
N ALA A 23 8.79 2.70 -14.30
CA ALA A 23 9.82 1.92 -14.96
C ALA A 23 11.16 1.97 -14.22
N ALA A 24 11.55 3.15 -13.72
CA ALA A 24 12.74 3.30 -12.89
C ALA A 24 12.63 2.52 -11.57
N LYS A 25 11.49 2.63 -10.85
CA LYS A 25 11.23 1.89 -9.60
C LYS A 25 11.27 0.36 -9.80
N LEU A 26 10.79 -0.12 -10.95
CA LEU A 26 10.69 -1.54 -11.28
C LEU A 26 11.92 -2.10 -12.01
N GLY A 27 12.95 -1.29 -12.27
CA GLY A 27 14.15 -1.73 -12.99
C GLY A 27 13.87 -2.22 -14.42
N THR A 28 12.93 -1.60 -15.12
CA THR A 28 12.49 -2.02 -16.47
C THR A 28 12.30 -0.82 -17.40
N SER A 29 11.82 -1.04 -18.63
CA SER A 29 11.60 0.04 -19.61
C SER A 29 10.17 0.57 -19.59
N LYS A 30 9.99 1.85 -19.97
CA LYS A 30 8.67 2.48 -20.14
C LYS A 30 7.75 1.67 -21.07
N SER A 31 8.28 1.07 -22.13
CA SER A 31 7.46 0.30 -23.08
C SER A 31 6.92 -0.97 -22.44
N VAL A 32 7.72 -1.64 -21.60
CA VAL A 32 7.31 -2.84 -20.86
C VAL A 32 6.21 -2.49 -19.85
N VAL A 33 6.38 -1.43 -19.07
CA VAL A 33 5.35 -0.96 -18.12
C VAL A 33 4.05 -0.61 -18.83
N SER A 34 4.13 0.20 -19.90
CA SER A 34 2.96 0.60 -20.71
C SER A 34 2.23 -0.62 -21.30
N GLN A 35 2.98 -1.58 -21.82
CA GLN A 35 2.41 -2.81 -22.39
C GLN A 35 1.73 -3.67 -21.32
N ARG A 36 2.33 -3.82 -20.13
CA ARG A 36 1.73 -4.56 -19.01
C ARG A 36 0.41 -3.94 -18.57
N VAL A 37 0.36 -2.62 -18.38
CA VAL A 37 -0.88 -1.93 -18.02
C VAL A 37 -1.94 -2.09 -19.11
N LYS A 38 -1.56 -1.97 -20.39
CA LYS A 38 -2.49 -2.17 -21.51
C LYS A 38 -3.05 -3.60 -21.56
N MET A 39 -2.22 -4.61 -21.27
CA MET A 39 -2.67 -6.01 -21.21
C MET A 39 -3.58 -6.26 -20.01
N LEU A 40 -3.28 -5.65 -18.87
CA LEU A 40 -4.12 -5.68 -17.67
C LEU A 40 -5.51 -5.09 -17.95
N GLU A 41 -5.58 -3.87 -18.49
CA GLU A 41 -6.83 -3.20 -18.86
C GLU A 41 -7.64 -4.05 -19.87
N LYS A 42 -6.96 -4.60 -20.89
CA LYS A 42 -7.59 -5.50 -21.87
C LYS A 42 -8.15 -6.76 -21.22
N ARG A 43 -7.44 -7.36 -20.27
CA ARG A 43 -7.88 -8.57 -19.56
C ARG A 43 -9.08 -8.30 -18.65
N LEU A 44 -9.10 -7.14 -18.00
CA LEU A 44 -10.19 -6.73 -17.12
C LEU A 44 -11.41 -6.18 -17.90
N GLY A 45 -11.23 -5.79 -19.16
CA GLY A 45 -12.28 -5.18 -19.96
C GLY A 45 -12.63 -3.76 -19.52
N ALA A 46 -11.74 -3.10 -18.76
CA ALA A 46 -11.96 -1.77 -18.20
C ALA A 46 -10.69 -0.91 -18.35
N SER A 47 -10.87 0.38 -18.63
CA SER A 47 -9.79 1.37 -18.56
C SER A 47 -9.54 1.69 -17.08
N LEU A 48 -8.30 1.55 -16.62
CA LEU A 48 -7.91 1.86 -15.25
C LEU A 48 -7.26 3.24 -15.15
N LEU A 49 -6.64 3.71 -16.24
CA LEU A 49 -6.00 5.02 -16.30
C LEU A 49 -6.62 5.90 -17.37
N GLU A 50 -6.74 7.19 -17.07
CA GLU A 50 -7.01 8.23 -18.06
C GLU A 50 -5.71 8.88 -18.49
N ARG A 51 -5.47 8.89 -19.80
CA ARG A 51 -4.25 9.46 -20.39
C ARG A 51 -4.52 10.90 -20.79
N GLY A 52 -4.19 11.84 -19.90
CA GLY A 52 -4.23 13.28 -20.14
C GLY A 52 -2.84 13.94 -20.09
N PRO A 53 -2.78 15.28 -19.97
CA PRO A 53 -1.54 16.01 -19.66
C PRO A 53 -0.91 15.55 -18.33
N ARG A 54 -1.75 15.03 -17.44
CA ARG A 54 -1.37 14.32 -16.22
C ARG A 54 -2.08 12.97 -16.21
N LEU A 55 -1.42 11.97 -15.65
CA LEU A 55 -2.02 10.66 -15.45
C LEU A 55 -3.04 10.72 -14.32
N SER A 56 -4.24 10.18 -14.53
CA SER A 56 -5.28 10.05 -13.51
C SER A 56 -5.91 8.65 -13.54
N LEU A 57 -6.56 8.28 -12.44
CA LEU A 57 -7.31 7.03 -12.31
C LEU A 57 -8.74 7.21 -12.80
N THR A 58 -9.29 6.16 -13.43
CA THR A 58 -10.74 6.02 -13.57
C THR A 58 -11.35 5.52 -12.26
N GLU A 59 -12.68 5.50 -12.14
CA GLU A 59 -13.37 4.88 -11.01
C GLU A 59 -12.99 3.39 -10.86
N ALA A 60 -12.98 2.64 -11.96
CA ALA A 60 -12.52 1.25 -11.98
C ALA A 60 -11.03 1.12 -11.59
N GLY A 61 -10.21 2.08 -12.01
CA GLY A 61 -8.81 2.18 -11.62
C GLY A 61 -8.62 2.36 -10.13
N LEU A 62 -9.40 3.25 -9.51
CA LEU A 62 -9.33 3.52 -8.07
C LEU A 62 -9.69 2.28 -7.25
N LEU A 63 -10.81 1.63 -7.61
CA LEU A 63 -11.22 0.38 -6.96
C LEU A 63 -10.16 -0.70 -7.11
N PHE A 64 -9.65 -0.91 -8.33
CA PHE A 64 -8.62 -1.91 -8.57
C PHE A 64 -7.31 -1.60 -7.84
N TYR A 65 -6.93 -0.31 -7.72
CA TYR A 65 -5.75 0.12 -6.99
C TYR A 65 -5.83 -0.24 -5.50
N GLN A 66 -6.96 0.08 -4.85
CA GLN A 66 -7.19 -0.25 -3.44
C GLN A 66 -7.07 -1.76 -3.17
N GLU A 67 -7.70 -2.57 -4.02
CA GLU A 67 -7.63 -4.03 -3.93
C GLU A 67 -6.20 -4.55 -4.18
N CYS A 68 -5.46 -3.97 -5.13
CA CYS A 68 -4.08 -4.35 -5.39
C CYS A 68 -3.17 -4.08 -4.20
N VAL A 69 -3.28 -2.90 -3.58
CA VAL A 69 -2.47 -2.54 -2.41
C VAL A 69 -2.71 -3.54 -1.28
N ARG A 70 -3.98 -3.80 -0.93
CA ARG A 70 -4.33 -4.78 0.12
C ARG A 70 -3.77 -6.18 -0.18
N LEU A 71 -3.94 -6.67 -1.41
CA LEU A 71 -3.47 -8.02 -1.78
C LEU A 71 -1.94 -8.12 -1.79
N LEU A 72 -1.22 -7.07 -2.18
CA LEU A 72 0.25 -7.03 -2.13
C LEU A 72 0.76 -7.01 -0.68
N ASP A 73 0.07 -6.29 0.20
CA ASP A 73 0.36 -6.29 1.64
C ASP A 73 0.12 -7.69 2.24
N GLU A 74 -1.00 -8.35 1.91
CA GLU A 74 -1.28 -9.73 2.35
C GLU A 74 -0.20 -10.73 1.90
N VAL A 75 0.32 -10.60 0.67
CA VAL A 75 1.43 -11.43 0.19
C VAL A 75 2.68 -11.18 1.03
N THR A 76 2.99 -9.92 1.33
CA THR A 76 4.13 -9.55 2.16
C THR A 76 4.02 -10.17 3.55
N LEU A 77 2.85 -10.08 4.20
CA LEU A 77 2.58 -10.69 5.50
C LEU A 77 2.73 -12.22 5.46
N ALA A 78 2.28 -12.87 4.38
CA ALA A 78 2.43 -14.31 4.22
C ALA A 78 3.91 -14.73 4.09
N GLU A 79 4.73 -13.93 3.39
CA GLU A 79 6.17 -14.15 3.30
C GLU A 79 6.86 -13.96 4.66
N GLU A 80 6.48 -12.91 5.41
CA GLU A 80 6.99 -12.63 6.75
C GLU A 80 6.64 -13.73 7.76
N ALA A 81 5.45 -14.33 7.66
CA ALA A 81 5.03 -15.42 8.55
C ALA A 81 5.89 -16.68 8.46
N VAL A 82 6.53 -16.91 7.30
CA VAL A 82 7.40 -18.07 7.05
C VAL A 82 8.89 -17.71 7.17
N ALA A 83 9.23 -16.42 7.19
CA ALA A 83 10.59 -15.96 7.37
C ALA A 83 11.15 -16.51 8.70
N PRO A 84 12.32 -17.17 8.71
CA PRO A 84 12.88 -17.74 9.92
C PRO A 84 13.01 -16.64 10.96
N SER A 85 12.34 -16.83 12.10
CA SER A 85 12.23 -15.88 13.19
C SER A 85 13.63 -15.46 13.65
N ARG A 86 14.15 -14.35 13.13
CA ARG A 86 14.80 -13.41 14.04
C ARG A 86 13.66 -12.78 14.81
N SER A 87 13.69 -12.86 16.12
CA SER A 87 12.67 -12.39 17.07
C SER A 87 12.42 -10.87 17.04
N GLU A 88 12.55 -10.24 15.89
CA GLU A 88 12.30 -8.83 15.64
C GLU A 88 10.99 -8.73 14.88
N LEU A 89 9.99 -8.09 15.49
CA LEU A 89 8.80 -7.65 14.78
C LEU A 89 9.23 -6.66 13.67
N ARG A 90 8.70 -6.86 12.46
CA ARG A 90 8.97 -6.06 11.27
C ARG A 90 7.68 -5.81 10.51
N GLY A 91 7.64 -4.76 9.68
CA GLY A 91 6.46 -4.41 8.88
C GLY A 91 5.78 -3.10 9.34
N GLY A 92 4.61 -2.80 8.77
CA GLY A 92 3.81 -1.63 9.12
C GLY A 92 2.73 -1.97 10.15
N LEU A 93 2.56 -1.14 11.17
CA LEU A 93 1.44 -1.20 12.11
C LEU A 93 0.63 0.11 12.02
N ARG A 94 -0.62 0.00 11.55
CA ARG A 94 -1.53 1.14 11.38
C ARG A 94 -2.49 1.25 12.56
N ILE A 95 -2.43 2.36 13.31
CA ILE A 95 -3.22 2.59 14.51
C ILE A 95 -4.13 3.81 14.32
N ALA A 96 -5.44 3.62 14.48
CA ALA A 96 -6.37 4.73 14.66
C ALA A 96 -6.64 4.94 16.16
N THR A 97 -6.68 6.19 16.62
CA THR A 97 -7.03 6.50 18.02
C THR A 97 -7.44 7.96 18.18
N SER A 98 -8.05 8.33 19.31
CA SER A 98 -8.21 9.74 19.68
C SER A 98 -6.88 10.42 20.00
N HIS A 99 -6.81 11.73 19.79
CA HIS A 99 -5.60 12.52 20.07
C HIS A 99 -5.23 12.49 21.55
N THR A 100 -6.22 12.57 22.45
CA THR A 100 -6.01 12.51 23.89
C THR A 100 -5.45 11.17 24.33
N PHE A 101 -5.96 10.05 23.80
CA PHE A 101 -5.46 8.72 24.16
C PHE A 101 -4.05 8.46 23.62
N MET A 102 -3.76 8.95 22.40
CA MET A 102 -2.43 8.91 21.81
C MET A 102 -1.40 9.60 22.70
N THR A 103 -1.66 10.86 23.06
CA THR A 103 -0.72 11.69 23.81
C THR A 103 -0.58 11.26 25.27
N THR A 104 -1.67 10.86 25.92
CA THR A 104 -1.70 10.56 27.36
C THR A 104 -1.23 9.14 27.70
N HIS A 105 -1.46 8.17 26.82
CA HIS A 105 -1.24 6.75 27.13
C HIS A 105 -0.34 6.03 26.13
N LEU A 106 -0.64 6.11 24.83
CA LEU A 106 0.06 5.32 23.81
C LEU A 106 1.48 5.85 23.52
N SER A 107 1.70 7.16 23.57
CA SER A 107 2.98 7.79 23.20
C SER A 107 4.20 7.16 23.89
N THR A 108 4.09 6.91 25.20
CA THR A 108 5.19 6.34 26.00
C THR A 108 5.38 4.85 25.75
N ILE A 109 4.28 4.11 25.57
CA ILE A 109 4.29 2.67 25.30
C ILE A 109 4.89 2.41 23.93
N LEU A 110 4.42 3.14 22.91
CA LEU A 110 4.90 3.02 21.53
C LEU A 110 6.35 3.47 21.38
N ALA A 111 6.80 4.49 22.12
CA ALA A 111 8.20 4.88 22.14
C ALA A 111 9.13 3.78 22.67
N GLY A 112 8.69 3.01 23.67
CA GLY A 112 9.41 1.81 24.13
C GLY A 112 9.37 0.69 23.10
N PHE A 113 8.18 0.42 22.57
CA PHE A 113 7.93 -0.66 21.62
C PHE A 113 8.72 -0.51 20.31
N ILE A 114 8.77 0.69 19.71
CA ILE A 114 9.55 0.95 18.49
C ILE A 114 11.06 0.80 18.75
N ARG A 115 11.52 1.24 19.93
CA ARG A 115 12.93 1.12 20.30
C ARG A 115 13.37 -0.35 20.41
N ASP A 116 12.49 -1.21 20.91
CA ASP A 116 12.75 -2.64 21.05
C ASP A 116 12.53 -3.40 19.72
N HIS A 117 11.81 -2.80 18.77
CA HIS A 117 11.50 -3.35 17.45
C HIS A 117 11.76 -2.34 16.32
N PRO A 118 13.04 -2.04 16.02
CA PRO A 118 13.40 -1.00 15.04
C PRO A 118 13.03 -1.33 13.59
N GLY A 119 12.59 -2.56 13.32
CA GLY A 119 12.09 -2.97 12.01
C GLY A 119 10.60 -2.71 11.79
N LEU A 120 9.87 -2.21 12.80
CA LEU A 120 8.49 -1.77 12.68
C LEU A 120 8.40 -0.31 12.21
N SER A 121 7.46 -0.04 11.32
CA SER A 121 7.02 1.31 10.96
C SER A 121 5.62 1.53 11.54
N LEU A 122 5.43 2.60 12.31
CA LEU A 122 4.11 2.98 12.82
C LEU A 122 3.48 4.03 11.90
N ASP A 123 2.24 3.77 11.48
CA ASP A 123 1.37 4.75 10.86
C ASP A 123 0.21 5.02 11.82
N ILE A 124 0.07 6.27 12.26
CA ILE A 124 -0.84 6.62 13.34
C ILE A 124 -1.77 7.73 12.85
N ALA A 125 -3.05 7.41 12.75
CA ALA A 125 -4.09 8.39 12.52
C ALA A 125 -4.74 8.79 13.84
N THR A 126 -4.61 10.07 14.21
CA THR A 126 -5.36 10.63 15.35
C THR A 126 -6.55 11.43 14.84
N GLU A 127 -7.77 10.91 15.01
CA GLU A 127 -9.00 11.64 14.70
C GLU A 127 -9.90 11.74 15.93
N ASP A 128 -10.37 12.95 16.25
CA ASP A 128 -11.32 13.19 17.36
C ASP A 128 -12.78 12.94 16.97
N ARG A 129 -13.04 12.57 15.72
CA ARG A 129 -14.36 12.23 15.19
C ARG A 129 -14.45 10.71 15.02
N GLN A 130 -15.61 10.12 15.32
CA GLN A 130 -15.87 8.67 15.24
C GLN A 130 -15.14 8.03 14.05
N ILE A 131 -14.13 7.21 14.37
CA ILE A 131 -13.36 6.44 13.39
C ILE A 131 -14.35 5.54 12.65
N ASN A 132 -14.48 5.77 11.35
CA ASN A 132 -15.42 5.05 10.51
C ASN A 132 -14.77 3.69 10.20
N MET A 133 -15.10 2.65 10.98
CA MET A 133 -14.57 1.27 10.88
C MET A 133 -14.83 0.56 9.52
N HIS A 134 -15.35 1.28 8.52
CA HIS A 134 -15.53 0.80 7.15
C HIS A 134 -14.35 1.12 6.22
N GLN A 135 -13.30 1.81 6.72
CA GLN A 135 -12.04 1.94 5.99
C GLN A 135 -11.09 0.77 6.33
N PRO A 136 -10.54 0.06 5.34
CA PRO A 136 -9.65 -1.09 5.53
C PRO A 136 -8.21 -0.69 5.95
N ASP A 137 -8.01 0.50 6.51
CA ASP A 137 -6.69 1.13 6.63
C ASP A 137 -6.06 1.02 8.04
N PHE A 138 -6.69 0.31 9.00
CA PHE A 138 -6.19 0.22 10.38
C PHE A 138 -6.17 -1.21 10.92
N ASP A 139 -5.09 -1.56 11.62
CA ASP A 139 -4.94 -2.85 12.31
C ASP A 139 -5.58 -2.82 13.70
N ILE A 140 -5.63 -1.63 14.33
CA ILE A 140 -6.15 -1.38 15.69
C ILE A 140 -6.86 -0.02 15.71
N ALA A 141 -8.01 0.07 16.40
CA ALA A 141 -8.80 1.30 16.61
C ALA A 141 -9.31 1.43 18.06
#